data_AF-B4MKD1-F1
#
_entry.id   AF-B4MKD1-F1
#
_cell.length_a   1.000
_cell.length_b   1.000
_cell.length_c   1.000
_cell.angle_alpha   90.00
_cell.angle_beta   90.00
_cell.angle_gamma   90.00
#
_symmetry.space_group_name_H-M   'P 1'
#
loop_
_entity.id
_entity.type
_entity.pdbx_description
1 polymer ?
#
loop_
_entity_poly.entity_id
_entity_poly.type
_entity_poly.pdbx_seq_one_letter_code
_entity_poly.pdbx_strand_id
1 'polypeptide(L)'
;METGVTLNNELEKLISEAFCIFDMHGDKFMDTRNVGNVLRFLGCVPTEEEIEEIIQATESTEHVGETYLPKFMAHVSQLLMEKKMQPASPKKILDAFKVLDPENHKYLAKPYFEKLMREEGEPFSEEELQEMWPVAIDPITGNIPYYFYINQLKHKSPIYEIAEVVKEEIALTEKERKKDRQLANQ
;
A
#
# COMPACT_ATOMS: atom_id res chain seq x y z
N MET A 1 -4.01 -23.35 21.36
CA MET A 1 -3.12 -23.93 20.34
C MET A 1 -2.47 -22.74 19.67
N GLU A 2 -1.16 -22.57 19.74
CA GLU A 2 -0.48 -21.59 18.89
C GLU A 2 -0.63 -22.08 17.45
N THR A 3 -1.52 -21.46 16.69
CA THR A 3 -1.62 -21.63 15.24
C THR A 3 -0.43 -20.92 14.62
N GLY A 4 0.74 -21.57 14.63
CA GLY A 4 1.94 -21.04 14.00
C GLY A 4 1.69 -20.87 12.50
N VAL A 5 1.66 -19.61 12.04
CA VAL A 5 1.65 -19.30 10.60
C VAL A 5 3.07 -19.48 10.07
N THR A 6 3.25 -20.39 9.12
CA THR A 6 4.54 -20.59 8.46
C THR A 6 4.83 -19.43 7.51
N LEU A 7 5.97 -18.77 7.70
CA LEU A 7 6.46 -17.68 6.84
C LEU A 7 7.58 -18.22 5.95
N ASN A 8 7.43 -18.09 4.64
CA ASN A 8 8.28 -18.76 3.66
C ASN A 8 9.36 -17.85 3.05
N ASN A 9 9.14 -16.54 3.07
CA ASN A 9 10.00 -15.55 2.42
C ASN A 9 9.96 -14.22 3.18
N GLU A 10 10.82 -13.29 2.77
CA GLU A 10 10.93 -11.98 3.43
C GLU A 10 9.68 -11.11 3.25
N LEU A 11 8.97 -11.25 2.11
CA LEU A 11 7.73 -10.54 1.85
C LEU A 11 6.64 -10.92 2.88
N GLU A 12 6.45 -12.21 3.11
CA GLU A 12 5.50 -12.74 4.09
C GLU A 12 5.83 -12.29 5.52
N LYS A 13 7.11 -12.18 5.87
CA LYS A 13 7.51 -11.64 7.18
C LYS A 13 7.10 -10.19 7.35
N LEU A 14 7.39 -9.33 6.38
CA LEU A 14 7.01 -7.92 6.45
C LEU A 14 5.49 -7.74 6.53
N ILE A 15 4.74 -8.52 5.74
CA ILE A 15 3.27 -8.50 5.79
C ILE A 15 2.77 -8.96 7.17
N SER A 16 3.33 -10.04 7.71
CA SER A 16 2.97 -10.55 9.03
C SER A 16 3.29 -9.54 10.13
N GLU A 17 4.46 -8.89 10.07
CA GLU A 17 4.86 -7.87 11.05
C GLU A 17 3.92 -6.67 11.02
N ALA A 18 3.59 -6.16 9.83
CA ALA A 18 2.65 -5.06 9.67
C ALA A 18 1.24 -5.42 10.17
N PHE A 19 0.76 -6.62 9.84
CA PHE A 19 -0.55 -7.11 10.30
C PHE A 19 -0.60 -7.23 11.83
N CYS A 20 0.45 -7.78 12.44
CA CYS A 20 0.49 -8.00 13.89
C CYS A 20 0.55 -6.70 14.72
N ILE A 21 0.82 -5.55 14.12
CA ILE A 21 0.68 -4.24 14.81
C ILE A 21 -0.78 -3.92 15.13
N PHE A 22 -1.71 -4.43 14.30
CA PHE A 22 -3.15 -4.18 14.41
C PHE A 22 -3.94 -5.38 14.96
N ASP A 23 -3.29 -6.54 15.12
CA ASP A 23 -3.79 -7.72 15.84
C ASP A 23 -3.80 -7.43 17.36
N MET A 24 -4.94 -6.98 17.88
CA MET A 24 -5.08 -6.58 19.28
C MET A 24 -5.00 -7.75 20.27
N HIS A 25 -5.28 -8.97 19.83
CA HIS A 25 -5.43 -10.15 20.67
C HIS A 25 -4.27 -11.14 20.54
N GLY A 26 -3.41 -10.95 19.54
CA GLY A 26 -2.31 -11.86 19.21
C GLY A 26 -2.78 -13.17 18.58
N ASP A 27 -4.06 -13.30 18.24
CA ASP A 27 -4.70 -14.51 17.73
C ASP A 27 -4.65 -14.63 16.20
N LYS A 28 -3.95 -13.69 15.54
CA LYS A 28 -3.77 -13.63 14.08
C LYS A 28 -5.04 -13.23 13.33
N PHE A 29 -5.99 -12.60 14.03
CA PHE A 29 -7.12 -11.90 13.44
C PHE A 29 -6.96 -10.39 13.57
N MET A 30 -7.57 -9.69 12.64
CA MET A 30 -7.61 -8.23 12.63
C MET A 30 -8.96 -7.79 12.09
N ASP A 31 -9.51 -6.74 12.69
CA ASP A 31 -10.70 -6.07 12.19
C ASP A 31 -10.47 -5.57 10.75
N THR A 32 -11.43 -5.83 9.86
CA THR A 32 -11.38 -5.43 8.44
C THR A 32 -11.18 -3.93 8.25
N ARG A 33 -11.63 -3.09 9.19
CA ARG A 33 -11.44 -1.63 9.17
C ARG A 33 -9.95 -1.23 9.21
N ASN A 34 -9.07 -2.11 9.67
CA ASN A 34 -7.63 -1.88 9.72
C ASN A 34 -6.88 -2.32 8.45
N VAL A 35 -7.54 -2.94 7.47
CA VAL A 35 -6.89 -3.39 6.22
C VAL A 35 -6.19 -2.25 5.51
N GLY A 36 -6.86 -1.11 5.33
CA GLY A 36 -6.26 0.08 4.71
C GLY A 36 -5.04 0.60 5.49
N ASN A 37 -5.09 0.55 6.83
CA ASN A 37 -3.99 0.98 7.69
C ASN A 37 -2.75 0.09 7.53
N VAL A 38 -2.95 -1.24 7.46
CA VAL A 38 -1.85 -2.19 7.22
C VAL A 38 -1.22 -1.97 5.84
N LEU A 39 -2.03 -1.81 4.80
CA LEU A 39 -1.54 -1.57 3.43
C LEU A 39 -0.73 -0.26 3.36
N ARG A 40 -1.23 0.82 3.95
CA ARG A 40 -0.51 2.11 4.02
C ARG A 40 0.76 2.01 4.87
N PHE A 41 0.76 1.22 5.95
CA PHE A 41 1.94 0.95 6.77
C PHE A 41 3.03 0.18 5.99
N LEU A 42 2.63 -0.76 5.13
CA LEU A 42 3.55 -1.46 4.22
C LEU A 42 4.11 -0.53 3.12
N GLY A 43 3.60 0.69 2.99
CA GLY A 43 4.01 1.68 1.99
C GLY A 43 3.23 1.57 0.66
N CYS A 44 2.08 0.89 0.66
CA CYS A 44 1.15 0.90 -0.46
C CYS A 44 0.30 2.17 -0.46
N VAL A 45 -0.21 2.54 -1.63
CA VAL A 45 -1.19 3.63 -1.80
C VAL A 45 -2.43 3.06 -2.48
N PRO A 46 -3.24 2.25 -1.75
CA PRO A 46 -4.47 1.70 -2.29
C PRO A 46 -5.56 2.77 -2.41
N THR A 47 -6.45 2.60 -3.38
CA THR A 47 -7.74 3.30 -3.43
C THR A 47 -8.73 2.70 -2.44
N GLU A 48 -9.82 3.40 -2.12
CA GLU A 48 -10.88 2.86 -1.25
C GLU A 48 -11.59 1.66 -1.91
N GLU A 49 -11.72 1.67 -3.24
CA GLU A 49 -12.21 0.52 -4.02
C GLU A 49 -11.27 -0.70 -3.88
N GLU A 50 -9.95 -0.50 -4.01
CA GLU A 50 -8.96 -1.58 -3.85
C GLU A 50 -8.97 -2.14 -2.41
N ILE A 51 -9.16 -1.29 -1.39
CA ILE A 51 -9.29 -1.73 0.01
C ILE A 51 -10.51 -2.63 0.18
N GLU A 52 -11.66 -2.23 -0.37
CA GLU A 52 -12.90 -3.00 -0.28
C GLU A 52 -12.77 -4.36 -1.00
N GLU A 53 -12.15 -4.39 -2.19
CA GLU A 53 -11.86 -5.64 -2.89
C GLU A 53 -10.99 -6.59 -2.06
N ILE A 54 -9.95 -6.04 -1.41
CA ILE A 54 -9.07 -6.83 -0.53
C ILE A 54 -9.85 -7.34 0.68
N ILE A 55 -10.66 -6.51 1.33
CA ILE A 55 -11.51 -6.91 2.46
C ILE A 55 -12.40 -8.09 2.06
N GLN A 56 -13.14 -7.96 0.95
CA GLN A 56 -14.01 -9.04 0.45
C GLN A 56 -13.21 -10.31 0.13
N ALA A 57 -12.02 -10.17 -0.44
CA ALA A 57 -11.15 -11.28 -0.74
C ALA A 57 -10.59 -11.95 0.53
N THR A 58 -10.37 -11.22 1.63
CA THR A 58 -9.62 -11.70 2.80
C THR A 58 -10.45 -11.90 4.06
N GLU A 59 -11.71 -11.45 4.10
CA GLU A 59 -12.60 -11.60 5.25
C GLU A 59 -12.81 -13.08 5.61
N SER A 60 -12.85 -13.37 6.91
CA SER A 60 -13.07 -14.72 7.45
C SER A 60 -14.53 -15.15 7.25
N THR A 61 -14.72 -16.38 6.77
CA THR A 61 -16.06 -16.98 6.69
C THR A 61 -16.60 -17.40 8.06
N GLU A 62 -15.73 -17.54 9.06
CA GLU A 62 -16.08 -17.95 10.43
C GLU A 62 -16.31 -16.74 11.35
N HIS A 63 -15.63 -15.63 11.06
CA HIS A 63 -15.64 -14.41 11.86
C HIS A 63 -15.85 -13.19 10.94
N VAL A 64 -17.10 -12.92 10.60
CA VAL A 64 -17.49 -11.77 9.76
C VAL A 64 -17.04 -10.46 10.42
N GLY A 65 -16.48 -9.55 9.63
CA GLY A 65 -15.85 -8.32 10.09
C GLY A 65 -14.37 -8.47 10.43
N GLU A 66 -13.82 -9.69 10.45
CA GLU A 66 -12.42 -9.97 10.75
C GLU A 66 -11.72 -10.64 9.57
N THR A 67 -10.43 -10.35 9.43
CA THR A 67 -9.54 -10.94 8.44
C THR A 67 -8.51 -11.82 9.14
N TYR A 68 -8.28 -13.03 8.60
CA TYR A 68 -7.28 -13.96 9.13
C TYR A 68 -5.93 -13.80 8.41
N LEU A 69 -4.83 -13.74 9.17
CA LEU A 69 -3.50 -13.43 8.64
C LEU A 69 -3.09 -14.27 7.41
N PRO A 70 -3.15 -15.62 7.41
CA PRO A 70 -2.78 -16.41 6.23
C PRO A 70 -3.55 -16.05 4.95
N LYS A 71 -4.84 -15.73 5.05
CA LYS A 71 -5.67 -15.36 3.90
C LYS A 71 -5.27 -13.97 3.38
N PHE A 72 -5.10 -13.02 4.28
CA PHE A 72 -4.59 -11.68 3.97
C PHE A 72 -3.21 -11.73 3.33
N MET A 73 -2.28 -12.43 3.96
CA MET A 73 -0.89 -12.54 3.54
C MET A 73 -0.78 -13.17 2.15
N ALA A 74 -1.52 -14.25 1.88
CA ALA A 74 -1.52 -14.87 0.56
C ALA A 74 -2.02 -13.91 -0.53
N HIS A 75 -3.12 -13.20 -0.27
CA HIS A 75 -3.72 -12.28 -1.23
C HIS A 75 -2.84 -11.05 -1.48
N VAL A 76 -2.40 -10.37 -0.41
CA VAL A 76 -1.57 -9.17 -0.50
C VAL A 76 -0.19 -9.48 -1.11
N SER A 77 0.40 -10.64 -0.81
CA SER A 77 1.66 -11.05 -1.45
C SER A 77 1.52 -11.09 -2.97
N GLN A 78 0.41 -11.63 -3.49
CA GLN A 78 0.14 -11.66 -4.92
C GLN A 78 0.03 -10.25 -5.51
N LEU A 79 -0.77 -9.38 -4.90
CA LEU A 79 -0.95 -8.01 -5.35
C LEU A 79 0.37 -7.23 -5.42
N LEU A 80 1.23 -7.40 -4.40
CA LEU A 80 2.55 -6.77 -4.35
C LEU A 80 3.50 -7.30 -5.44
N MET A 81 3.52 -8.61 -5.68
CA MET A 81 4.27 -9.22 -6.79
C MET A 81 3.76 -8.78 -8.18
N GLU A 82 2.50 -8.34 -8.27
CA GLU A 82 1.91 -7.75 -9.47
C GLU A 82 2.10 -6.23 -9.55
N LYS A 83 2.79 -5.62 -8.59
CA LYS A 83 3.02 -4.16 -8.47
C LYS A 83 1.73 -3.33 -8.37
N LYS A 84 0.66 -3.93 -7.84
CA LYS A 84 -0.58 -3.23 -7.50
C LYS A 84 -0.35 -2.29 -6.32
N MET A 85 -1.10 -1.19 -6.26
CA MET A 85 -1.02 -0.17 -5.19
C MET A 85 0.38 0.48 -5.03
N GLN A 86 1.27 0.35 -6.03
CA GLN A 86 2.61 0.91 -5.96
C GLN A 86 2.55 2.45 -6.04
N PRO A 87 3.21 3.19 -5.12
CA PRO A 87 3.25 4.63 -5.18
C PRO A 87 3.79 5.13 -6.52
N ALA A 88 3.19 6.20 -7.05
CA ALA A 88 3.71 6.87 -8.23
C ALA A 88 5.13 7.40 -7.97
N SER A 89 6.00 7.31 -8.98
CA SER A 89 7.35 7.87 -8.84
C SER A 89 7.31 9.37 -8.52
N PRO A 90 8.27 9.91 -7.75
CA PRO A 90 8.33 11.34 -7.43
C PRO A 90 8.34 12.25 -8.67
N LYS A 91 8.91 11.75 -9.79
CA LYS A 91 8.88 12.45 -11.07
C LYS A 91 7.46 12.56 -11.62
N LYS A 92 6.70 11.48 -11.63
CA LYS A 92 5.30 11.47 -12.09
C LYS A 92 4.42 12.40 -11.24
N ILE A 93 4.62 12.40 -9.91
CA ILE A 93 3.90 13.31 -9.00
C ILE A 93 4.28 14.77 -9.30
N LEU A 94 5.57 15.07 -9.47
CA LEU A 94 6.03 16.41 -9.83
C LEU A 94 5.45 16.90 -11.17
N ASP A 95 5.39 16.03 -12.17
CA ASP A 95 4.83 16.37 -13.48
C ASP A 95 3.33 16.66 -13.36
N ALA A 96 2.59 15.96 -12.48
CA ALA A 96 1.20 16.29 -12.19
C ALA A 96 1.04 17.67 -11.53
N PHE A 97 1.87 18.01 -10.54
CA PHE A 97 1.83 19.34 -9.92
C PHE A 97 2.14 20.47 -10.91
N LYS A 98 3.04 20.24 -11.88
CA LYS A 98 3.34 21.24 -12.93
C LYS A 98 2.15 21.47 -13.86
N VAL A 99 1.30 20.47 -14.10
CA VAL A 99 0.06 20.66 -14.86
C VAL A 99 -0.91 21.57 -14.09
N LEU A 100 -0.93 21.48 -12.76
CA LEU A 100 -1.76 22.32 -11.88
C LEU A 100 -1.20 23.74 -11.67
N ASP A 101 0.08 23.97 -12.01
CA ASP A 101 0.79 25.24 -11.85
C ASP A 101 1.40 25.70 -13.20
N PRO A 102 0.57 26.09 -14.19
CA PRO A 102 1.04 26.46 -15.53
C PRO A 102 1.96 27.69 -15.54
N GLU A 103 1.84 28.55 -14.52
CA GLU A 103 2.65 29.75 -14.34
C GLU A 103 3.98 29.47 -13.61
N ASN A 104 4.20 28.22 -13.16
CA ASN A 104 5.44 27.76 -12.53
C ASN A 104 5.81 28.55 -11.27
N HIS A 105 4.82 28.83 -10.42
CA HIS A 105 4.99 29.40 -9.08
C HIS A 105 5.79 28.51 -8.14
N LYS A 106 5.81 27.18 -8.38
CA LYS A 106 6.41 26.15 -7.53
C LYS A 106 5.64 25.84 -6.24
N TYR A 107 4.42 26.37 -6.13
CA TYR A 107 3.50 26.10 -5.05
C TYR A 107 2.05 26.13 -5.56
N LEU A 108 1.13 25.55 -4.80
CA LEU A 108 -0.30 25.73 -4.98
C LEU A 108 -0.90 26.47 -3.79
N ALA A 109 -1.86 27.35 -4.03
CA ALA A 109 -2.58 28.02 -2.94
C ALA A 109 -3.52 27.03 -2.23
N LYS A 110 -3.61 27.11 -0.90
CA LYS A 110 -4.45 26.20 -0.10
C LYS A 110 -5.89 26.07 -0.62
N PRO A 111 -6.63 27.17 -0.91
CA PRO A 111 -8.02 27.03 -1.36
C PRO A 111 -8.16 26.30 -2.70
N TYR A 112 -7.18 26.49 -3.60
CA TYR A 112 -7.19 25.79 -4.88
C TYR A 112 -6.89 24.30 -4.70
N PHE A 113 -5.88 23.97 -3.89
CA PHE A 113 -5.53 22.58 -3.61
C PHE A 113 -6.64 21.84 -2.86
N GLU A 114 -7.27 22.49 -1.87
CA GLU A 114 -8.42 21.95 -1.15
C GLU A 114 -9.59 21.64 -2.10
N LYS A 115 -9.90 22.54 -3.03
CA LYS A 115 -10.92 22.30 -4.04
C LYS A 115 -10.62 21.03 -4.84
N LEU A 116 -9.38 20.88 -5.32
CA LEU A 116 -8.97 19.70 -6.10
C LEU A 116 -9.14 18.41 -5.28
N MET A 117 -8.71 18.40 -4.02
CA MET A 117 -8.82 17.21 -3.16
C MET A 117 -10.27 16.83 -2.81
N ARG A 118 -11.23 17.75 -2.94
CA ARG A 118 -12.66 17.48 -2.69
C ARG A 118 -13.47 17.13 -3.93
N GLU A 119 -13.00 17.52 -5.10
CA GLU A 119 -13.78 17.42 -6.35
C GLU A 119 -13.20 16.40 -7.34
N GLU A 120 -11.90 16.09 -7.26
CA GLU A 120 -11.20 15.24 -8.23
C GLU A 120 -10.76 13.91 -7.60
N GLY A 121 -10.95 12.80 -8.32
CA GLY A 121 -10.51 11.47 -7.86
C GLY A 121 -11.35 10.92 -6.71
N GLU A 122 -10.69 10.43 -5.67
CA GLU A 122 -11.32 10.02 -4.40
C GLU A 122 -11.37 11.23 -3.45
N PRO A 123 -12.56 11.81 -3.21
CA PRO A 123 -12.68 13.03 -2.43
C PRO A 123 -12.25 12.84 -0.98
N PHE A 124 -11.45 13.77 -0.48
CA PHE A 124 -11.09 13.81 0.93
C PHE A 124 -12.24 14.38 1.76
N SER A 125 -12.44 13.77 2.92
CA SER A 125 -13.24 14.33 4.02
C SER A 125 -12.59 15.60 4.60
N GLU A 126 -13.36 16.35 5.40
CA GLU A 126 -12.80 17.49 6.14
C GLU A 126 -11.68 17.02 7.07
N GLU A 127 -11.91 15.91 7.77
CA GLU A 127 -10.99 15.34 8.74
C GLU A 127 -9.65 14.97 8.08
N GLU A 128 -9.69 14.27 6.94
CA GLU A 128 -8.48 13.90 6.20
C GLU A 128 -7.70 15.12 5.69
N LEU A 129 -8.40 16.18 5.26
CA LEU A 129 -7.76 17.43 4.86
C LEU A 129 -7.06 18.10 6.05
N GLN A 130 -7.72 18.16 7.21
CA GLN A 130 -7.12 18.73 8.42
C GLN A 130 -5.89 17.94 8.89
N GLU A 131 -5.90 16.62 8.75
CA GLU A 131 -4.75 15.76 9.05
C GLU A 131 -3.60 15.94 8.05
N MET A 132 -3.90 16.21 6.77
CA MET A 132 -2.90 16.45 5.72
C MET A 132 -2.21 17.81 5.83
N TRP A 133 -2.92 18.88 6.23
CA TRP A 133 -2.40 20.25 6.22
C TRP A 133 -1.07 20.48 6.93
N PRO A 134 -0.82 19.92 8.13
CA PRO A 134 0.47 20.07 8.81
C PRO A 134 1.66 19.56 8.01
N VAL A 135 1.45 18.59 7.11
CA VAL A 135 2.50 18.00 6.27
C VAL A 135 2.67 18.76 4.95
N ALA A 136 1.55 19.26 4.39
CA ALA A 136 1.54 19.86 3.05
C ALA A 136 1.82 21.37 3.03
N ILE A 137 1.42 22.10 4.07
CA ILE A 137 1.42 23.57 4.06
C ILE A 137 2.69 24.14 4.69
N ASP A 138 3.28 25.13 4.03
CA ASP A 138 4.28 25.99 4.66
C ASP A 138 3.58 26.99 5.61
N PRO A 139 3.86 26.97 6.92
CA PRO A 139 3.17 27.81 7.90
C PRO A 139 3.42 29.31 7.71
N ILE A 140 4.47 29.71 6.99
CA ILE A 140 4.76 31.12 6.74
C ILE A 140 3.93 31.66 5.57
N THR A 141 3.86 30.90 4.48
CA THR A 141 3.21 31.35 3.25
C THR A 141 1.75 30.93 3.15
N GLY A 142 1.33 29.89 3.89
CA GLY A 142 0.00 29.29 3.78
C GLY A 142 -0.23 28.52 2.47
N ASN A 143 0.84 28.29 1.70
CA ASN A 143 0.79 27.60 0.42
C ASN A 143 1.37 26.18 0.53
N ILE A 144 1.14 25.38 -0.51
CA ILE A 144 1.67 24.02 -0.66
C ILE A 144 2.90 24.07 -1.60
N PRO A 145 4.13 24.20 -1.08
CA PRO A 145 5.34 24.09 -1.89
C PRO A 145 5.54 22.63 -2.32
N TYR A 146 5.14 22.29 -3.55
CA TYR A 146 5.02 20.89 -3.95
C TYR A 146 6.35 20.12 -4.02
N TYR A 147 7.50 20.78 -4.21
CA TYR A 147 8.80 20.08 -4.08
C TYR A 147 9.07 19.58 -2.66
N PHE A 148 8.71 20.39 -1.66
CA PHE A 148 8.83 20.00 -0.26
C PHE A 148 7.78 18.94 0.08
N TYR A 149 6.53 19.15 -0.35
CA TYR A 149 5.45 18.20 -0.07
C TYR A 149 5.71 16.82 -0.68
N ILE A 150 6.16 16.75 -1.95
CA ILE A 150 6.57 15.47 -2.58
C ILE A 150 7.68 14.78 -1.79
N ASN A 151 8.61 15.54 -1.17
CA ASN A 151 9.63 14.93 -0.33
C ASN A 151 9.06 14.32 0.96
N GLN A 152 7.99 14.90 1.52
CA GLN A 152 7.28 14.30 2.66
C GLN A 152 6.51 13.03 2.28
N LEU A 153 5.98 12.99 1.05
CA LEU A 153 5.27 11.82 0.52
C LEU A 153 6.18 10.65 0.13
N LYS A 154 7.51 10.84 0.11
CA LYS A 154 8.45 9.77 -0.24
C LYS A 154 8.57 8.76 0.90
N HIS A 155 7.72 7.76 0.89
CA HIS A 155 7.91 6.59 1.73
C HIS A 155 9.00 5.68 1.12
N LYS A 156 9.99 5.28 1.92
CA LYS A 156 11.07 4.37 1.51
C LYS A 156 10.78 2.95 1.97
N SER A 157 9.65 2.39 1.52
CA SER A 157 9.37 0.98 1.76
C SER A 157 10.07 0.13 0.71
N PRO A 158 10.85 -0.90 1.08
CA PRO A 158 11.46 -1.84 0.14
C PRO A 158 10.48 -2.92 -0.35
N ILE A 159 9.18 -2.80 -0.01
CA ILE A 159 8.21 -3.90 -0.16
C ILE A 159 8.09 -4.39 -1.61
N TYR A 160 8.15 -3.49 -2.59
CA TYR A 160 8.03 -3.85 -4.01
C TYR A 160 9.33 -4.43 -4.58
N GLU A 161 10.49 -3.96 -4.11
CA GLU A 161 11.78 -4.57 -4.44
C GLU A 161 11.86 -6.00 -3.91
N ILE A 162 11.43 -6.20 -2.66
CA ILE A 162 11.37 -7.53 -2.04
C ILE A 162 10.36 -8.41 -2.77
N ALA A 163 9.17 -7.89 -3.12
CA ALA A 163 8.17 -8.65 -3.85
C ALA A 163 8.66 -9.10 -5.22
N GLU A 164 9.44 -8.28 -5.94
CA GLU A 164 10.05 -8.69 -7.21
C GLU A 164 11.05 -9.84 -7.02
N VAL A 165 11.94 -9.75 -6.01
CA VAL A 165 12.90 -10.82 -5.71
C VAL A 165 12.18 -12.13 -5.41
N VAL A 166 11.16 -12.10 -4.55
CA VAL A 166 10.37 -13.28 -4.19
C VAL A 166 9.66 -13.88 -5.42
N LYS A 167 9.11 -13.03 -6.29
CA LYS A 167 8.48 -13.46 -7.55
C LYS A 167 9.46 -14.17 -8.47
N GLU A 168 10.67 -13.65 -8.60
CA GLU A 168 11.73 -14.26 -9.40
C GLU A 168 12.15 -15.63 -8.84
N GLU A 169 12.32 -15.75 -7.51
CA GLU A 169 12.65 -17.00 -6.82
C GLU A 169 11.57 -18.08 -7.03
N ILE A 170 10.29 -17.71 -6.91
CA ILE A 170 9.17 -18.61 -7.17
C ILE A 170 9.20 -19.08 -8.63
N ALA A 171 9.38 -18.16 -9.58
CA ALA A 171 9.43 -18.49 -11.00
C ALA A 171 10.61 -19.40 -11.37
N LEU A 172 11.76 -19.24 -10.73
CA LEU A 172 12.93 -20.12 -10.90
C LEU A 172 12.63 -21.53 -10.37
N THR A 173 12.10 -21.62 -9.15
CA THR A 173 11.74 -22.89 -8.50
C THR A 173 10.71 -23.66 -9.32
N GLU A 174 9.72 -22.98 -9.91
CA GLU A 174 8.74 -23.61 -10.79
C GLU A 174 9.35 -24.12 -12.10
N LYS A 175 10.31 -23.41 -12.67
CA LYS A 175 11.03 -23.83 -13.88
C LYS A 175 11.86 -25.09 -13.62
N GLU A 176 12.54 -25.16 -12.48
CA GLU A 176 13.32 -26.34 -12.08
C GLU A 176 12.42 -27.57 -11.89
N ARG A 177 11.32 -27.42 -11.13
CA ARG A 177 10.34 -28.50 -10.95
C ARG A 177 9.75 -29.00 -12.28
N LYS A 178 9.52 -28.10 -13.24
CA LYS A 178 9.04 -28.47 -14.59
C LYS A 178 10.09 -29.26 -15.37
N LYS A 179 11.38 -28.90 -15.28
CA LYS A 179 12.49 -29.65 -15.91
C LYS A 179 12.62 -31.05 -15.32
N ASP A 180 12.58 -31.18 -13.99
CA ASP A 180 12.70 -32.46 -13.31
C ASP A 180 11.56 -33.42 -13.68
N ARG A 181 10.32 -32.90 -13.78
CA ARG A 181 9.16 -33.69 -14.23
C ARG A 181 9.28 -34.13 -15.69
N GLN A 182 9.88 -33.33 -16.56
CA GLN A 182 10.10 -33.71 -17.96
C GLN A 182 11.19 -34.79 -18.10
N LEU A 183 12.22 -34.73 -17.27
CA LEU A 183 13.28 -35.74 -17.21
C LEU A 183 12.80 -37.07 -16.61
N ALA A 184 11.89 -37.03 -15.62
CA ALA A 184 11.35 -38.24 -14.99
C ALA A 184 10.32 -39.01 -15.85
N ASN A 185 9.80 -38.38 -16.92
CA ASN A 185 8.81 -38.97 -17.83
C ASN A 185 9.43 -39.44 -19.17
N GLN A 186 10.76 -39.43 -19.29
CA GLN A 186 11.53 -40.02 -20.41
C GLN A 186 12.16 -41.33 -19.96
#